data_AF-A0A2A4N0I9-F1
#
_entry.id   AF-A0A2A4N0I9-F1
#
_cell.length_a   1.000
_cell.length_b   1.000
_cell.length_c   1.000
_cell.angle_alpha   90.00
_cell.angle_beta   90.00
_cell.angle_gamma   90.00
#
_symmetry.space_group_name_H-M   'P 1'
#
loop_
_entity.id
_entity.type
_entity.pdbx_description
1 polymer ?
#
loop_
_entity_poly.entity_id
_entity_poly.type
_entity_poly.pdbx_seq_one_letter_code
_entity_poly.pdbx_strand_id
1 'polypeptide(L)'
;PPKEEVIEAGSLDMAGMIAYGERLFSGKGTCTLCHNDLGRAPDLLNLDLAATFKARLGDPAYDGGPEVGDYLHQSFVDPSAYVVAGFGKKGSNDTVSPMPVVSAPPIEMNDVQLNALSAFLQDRAGLEPNVPLPSAADAPAEDPVVAEDAGEPLATTGTDAVEKFYCSSCHDLNGSEADVGPNLNDLATRMTRGEVMVAILDPNAVIADGYEADYMPGDFGDQMQASELLLIVDYLMDLGT
;
A
#
# COMPACT_ATOMS: atom_id res chain seq x y z
N PRO A 1 -5.31 -26.17 14.21
CA PRO A 1 -4.72 -24.81 14.10
C PRO A 1 -3.37 -24.87 13.38
N PRO A 2 -3.12 -24.01 12.37
CA PRO A 2 -1.75 -23.75 11.95
C PRO A 2 -1.01 -23.21 13.17
N LYS A 3 0.26 -23.60 13.33
CA LYS A 3 1.09 -23.10 14.43
C LYS A 3 1.62 -21.74 14.01
N GLU A 4 1.29 -20.74 14.80
CA GLU A 4 1.95 -19.44 14.87
C GLU A 4 3.47 -19.66 14.96
N GLU A 5 4.21 -19.12 13.99
CA GLU A 5 5.68 -19.21 13.96
C GLU A 5 6.23 -17.86 14.40
N VAL A 6 6.48 -17.71 15.70
CA VAL A 6 7.08 -16.50 16.29
C VAL A 6 8.44 -16.26 15.64
N ILE A 7 8.59 -15.14 14.93
CA ILE A 7 9.87 -14.75 14.36
C ILE A 7 10.53 -13.77 15.31
N GLU A 8 11.47 -14.26 16.12
CA GLU A 8 12.27 -13.38 16.97
C GLU A 8 13.18 -12.50 16.09
N ALA A 9 13.09 -11.17 16.24
CA ALA A 9 13.85 -10.22 15.42
C ALA A 9 15.37 -10.48 15.48
N GLY A 10 15.92 -11.00 16.60
CA GLY A 10 17.33 -11.37 16.69
C GLY A 10 17.74 -12.66 15.95
N SER A 11 16.80 -13.33 15.27
CA SER A 11 16.97 -14.64 14.61
C SER A 11 16.73 -14.63 13.10
N LEU A 12 16.31 -13.49 12.53
CA LEU A 12 16.03 -13.36 11.11
C LEU A 12 17.34 -13.34 10.31
N ASP A 13 17.63 -14.45 9.65
CA ASP A 13 18.60 -14.49 8.57
C ASP A 13 18.02 -13.88 7.28
N MET A 14 18.81 -13.82 6.22
CA MET A 14 18.36 -13.19 4.97
C MET A 14 17.17 -13.92 4.33
N ALA A 15 17.09 -15.24 4.45
CA ALA A 15 15.95 -16.00 3.95
C ALA A 15 14.66 -15.63 4.71
N GLY A 16 14.77 -15.47 6.03
CA GLY A 16 13.71 -14.95 6.88
C GLY A 16 13.28 -13.53 6.50
N MET A 17 14.24 -12.64 6.18
CA MET A 17 13.96 -11.26 5.75
C MET A 17 13.20 -11.22 4.42
N ILE A 18 13.59 -12.04 3.45
CA ILE A 18 12.89 -12.17 2.16
C ILE A 18 11.45 -12.63 2.39
N ALA A 19 11.25 -13.71 3.15
CA ALA A 19 9.93 -14.25 3.43
C ALA A 19 9.04 -13.27 4.22
N TYR A 20 9.65 -12.49 5.13
CA TYR A 20 8.91 -11.44 5.84
C TYR A 20 8.53 -10.29 4.91
N GLY A 21 9.44 -9.86 4.03
CA GLY A 21 9.18 -8.85 3.01
C GLY A 21 8.04 -9.23 2.08
N GLU A 22 8.00 -10.47 1.62
CA GLU A 22 6.89 -10.98 0.78
C GLU A 22 5.54 -10.86 1.51
N ARG A 23 5.47 -11.27 2.78
CA ARG A 23 4.25 -11.16 3.60
C ARG A 23 3.83 -9.70 3.83
N LEU A 24 4.79 -8.81 4.04
CA LEU A 24 4.51 -7.37 4.19
C LEU A 24 3.97 -6.79 2.88
N PHE A 25 4.54 -7.18 1.75
CA PHE A 25 4.14 -6.72 0.42
C PHE A 25 2.70 -7.11 0.08
N SER A 26 2.29 -8.34 0.41
CA SER A 26 0.94 -8.85 0.16
C SER A 26 -0.06 -8.59 1.30
N GLY A 27 0.40 -8.09 2.45
CA GLY A 27 -0.39 -7.95 3.68
C GLY A 27 -0.41 -6.52 4.21
N LYS A 28 0.21 -6.28 5.38
CA LYS A 28 0.20 -4.99 6.11
C LYS A 28 0.53 -3.78 5.22
N GLY A 29 1.45 -3.93 4.26
CA GLY A 29 1.85 -2.82 3.41
C GLY A 29 0.83 -2.44 2.34
N THR A 30 -0.20 -3.26 2.13
CA THR A 30 -1.18 -3.15 1.04
C THR A 30 -0.53 -2.83 -0.32
N CYS A 31 0.73 -3.24 -0.52
CA CYS A 31 1.53 -2.75 -1.64
C CYS A 31 0.92 -3.18 -2.97
N THR A 32 0.32 -4.38 -3.00
CA THR A 32 -0.44 -4.94 -4.12
C THR A 32 -1.71 -4.16 -4.47
N LEU A 33 -2.22 -3.31 -3.58
CA LEU A 33 -3.34 -2.41 -3.87
C LEU A 33 -2.96 -1.41 -4.96
N CYS A 34 -1.71 -0.96 -5.01
CA CYS A 34 -1.24 0.02 -5.99
C CYS A 34 -0.21 -0.53 -6.98
N HIS A 35 0.68 -1.40 -6.53
CA HIS A 35 1.71 -2.04 -7.35
C HIS A 35 1.13 -3.26 -8.08
N ASN A 36 0.28 -2.97 -9.06
CA ASN A 36 -0.41 -3.93 -9.93
C ASN A 36 -0.55 -3.33 -11.35
N ASP A 37 -1.38 -3.96 -12.19
CA ASP A 37 -1.56 -3.61 -13.59
C ASP A 37 -2.57 -2.46 -13.85
N LEU A 38 -3.12 -1.85 -12.81
CA LEU A 38 -4.07 -0.73 -12.91
C LEU A 38 -3.38 0.63 -13.16
N GLY A 39 -2.05 0.64 -13.33
CA GLY A 39 -1.29 1.81 -13.79
C GLY A 39 -1.10 2.93 -12.77
N ARG A 40 -1.45 2.70 -11.49
CA ARG A 40 -1.29 3.68 -10.40
C ARG A 40 0.14 3.77 -9.87
N ALA A 41 0.87 2.65 -9.91
CA ALA A 41 2.27 2.54 -9.51
C ALA A 41 2.98 1.53 -10.44
N PRO A 42 4.33 1.49 -10.44
CA PRO A 42 5.05 0.44 -11.16
C PRO A 42 4.61 -0.94 -10.71
N ASP A 43 4.26 -1.83 -11.63
CA ASP A 43 3.88 -3.22 -11.33
C ASP A 43 5.11 -4.03 -10.90
N LEU A 44 5.44 -3.99 -9.62
CA LEU A 44 6.62 -4.64 -9.07
C LEU A 44 6.56 -6.18 -9.19
N LEU A 45 5.39 -6.74 -9.48
CA LEU A 45 5.22 -8.17 -9.70
C LEU A 45 5.48 -8.57 -11.15
N ASN A 46 5.21 -7.72 -12.13
CA ASN A 46 5.38 -8.09 -13.55
C ASN A 46 6.54 -7.37 -14.26
N LEU A 47 7.16 -6.37 -13.64
CA LEU A 47 8.33 -5.69 -14.20
C LEU A 47 9.60 -6.55 -14.16
N ASP A 48 10.48 -6.36 -15.14
CA ASP A 48 11.89 -6.76 -15.03
C ASP A 48 12.58 -5.83 -14.03
N LEU A 49 12.54 -6.22 -12.75
CA LEU A 49 13.09 -5.41 -11.67
C LEU A 49 14.61 -5.22 -11.79
N ALA A 50 15.35 -6.20 -12.30
CA ALA A 50 16.79 -6.09 -12.49
C ALA A 50 17.14 -4.98 -13.48
N ALA A 51 16.50 -4.99 -14.65
CA ALA A 51 16.67 -3.94 -15.64
C ALA A 51 16.13 -2.59 -15.15
N THR A 52 15.00 -2.61 -14.44
CA THR A 52 14.36 -1.41 -13.90
C THR A 52 15.26 -0.71 -12.89
N PHE A 53 15.74 -1.40 -11.85
CA PHE A 53 16.62 -0.80 -10.84
C PHE A 53 17.89 -0.23 -11.45
N LYS A 54 18.51 -0.96 -12.39
CA LYS A 54 19.67 -0.44 -13.14
C LYS A 54 19.35 0.85 -13.90
N ALA A 55 18.17 0.93 -14.51
CA ALA A 55 17.74 2.13 -15.21
C ALA A 55 17.49 3.30 -14.25
N ARG A 56 16.88 3.07 -13.08
CA ARG A 56 16.61 4.11 -12.07
C ARG A 56 17.88 4.68 -11.47
N LEU A 57 18.82 3.82 -11.08
CA LEU A 57 20.12 4.25 -10.57
C LEU A 57 20.95 5.02 -11.62
N GLY A 58 20.69 4.80 -12.91
CA GLY A 58 21.34 5.52 -14.01
C GLY A 58 20.58 6.75 -14.49
N ASP A 59 19.42 7.06 -13.92
CA ASP A 59 18.59 8.20 -14.32
C ASP A 59 19.23 9.51 -13.80
N PRO A 60 19.50 10.51 -14.65
CA PRO A 60 20.03 11.79 -14.19
C PRO A 60 19.13 12.55 -13.21
N ALA A 61 17.84 12.22 -13.14
CA ALA A 61 16.92 12.80 -12.18
C ALA A 61 16.99 12.12 -10.80
N TYR A 62 17.63 10.96 -10.68
CA TYR A 62 17.83 10.28 -9.40
C TYR A 62 19.10 10.82 -8.71
N ASP A 63 18.94 11.37 -7.51
CA ASP A 63 20.00 11.98 -6.71
C ASP A 63 20.30 11.23 -5.40
N GLY A 64 19.72 10.04 -5.22
CA GLY A 64 19.92 9.18 -4.07
C GLY A 64 21.24 8.42 -4.09
N GLY A 65 21.32 7.39 -3.24
CA GLY A 65 22.52 6.56 -3.10
C GLY A 65 22.74 5.60 -4.28
N PRO A 66 23.96 5.09 -4.48
CA PRO A 66 24.31 4.32 -5.68
C PRO A 66 23.77 2.89 -5.71
N GLU A 67 23.27 2.37 -4.58
CA GLU A 67 22.85 0.97 -4.46
C GLU A 67 21.33 0.81 -4.61
N VAL A 68 20.89 -0.38 -5.01
CA VAL A 68 19.44 -0.70 -5.11
C VAL A 68 18.74 -0.51 -3.77
N GLY A 69 19.41 -0.86 -2.66
CA GLY A 69 18.88 -0.62 -1.31
C GLY A 69 18.63 0.85 -1.00
N ASP A 70 19.51 1.76 -1.47
CA ASP A 70 19.34 3.20 -1.29
C ASP A 70 18.13 3.72 -2.08
N TYR A 71 17.97 3.26 -3.32
CA TYR A 71 16.82 3.57 -4.16
C TYR A 71 15.51 3.11 -3.55
N LEU A 72 15.45 1.86 -3.08
CA LEU A 72 14.26 1.30 -2.45
C LEU A 72 13.94 2.02 -1.14
N HIS A 73 14.93 2.25 -0.29
CA HIS A 73 14.73 2.97 0.97
C HIS A 73 14.22 4.40 0.73
N GLN A 74 14.83 5.16 -0.18
CA GLN A 74 14.33 6.50 -0.55
C GLN A 74 12.90 6.44 -1.08
N SER A 75 12.58 5.45 -1.92
CA SER A 75 11.21 5.26 -2.45
C SER A 75 10.19 4.99 -1.34
N PHE A 76 10.60 4.41 -0.21
CA PHE A 76 9.72 4.14 0.93
C PHE A 76 9.50 5.37 1.83
N VAL A 77 10.57 6.10 2.15
CA VAL A 77 10.53 7.15 3.17
C VAL A 77 10.39 8.57 2.60
N ASP A 78 10.75 8.75 1.34
CA ASP A 78 10.62 10.02 0.59
C ASP A 78 10.31 9.76 -0.89
N PRO A 79 9.13 9.20 -1.21
CA PRO A 79 8.78 8.79 -2.57
C PRO A 79 8.73 9.96 -3.58
N SER A 80 8.67 11.22 -3.12
CA SER A 80 8.69 12.39 -4.02
C SER A 80 10.10 12.91 -4.29
N ALA A 81 11.14 12.41 -3.61
CA ALA A 81 12.53 12.73 -3.95
C ALA A 81 12.89 12.27 -5.36
N TYR A 82 12.38 11.10 -5.77
CA TYR A 82 12.48 10.61 -7.14
C TYR A 82 11.17 9.95 -7.57
N VAL A 83 10.47 10.62 -8.49
CA VAL A 83 9.23 10.10 -9.08
C VAL A 83 9.56 9.45 -10.42
N VAL A 84 9.15 8.20 -10.57
CA VAL A 84 9.27 7.51 -11.85
C VAL A 84 8.39 8.20 -12.89
N ALA A 85 8.97 8.59 -14.02
CA ALA A 85 8.24 9.23 -15.11
C ALA A 85 6.98 8.43 -15.51
N GLY A 86 5.84 9.12 -15.56
CA GLY A 86 4.52 8.55 -15.84
C GLY A 86 3.73 8.06 -14.61
N PHE A 87 4.32 8.06 -13.41
CA PHE A 87 3.65 7.63 -12.18
C PHE A 87 3.45 8.76 -11.17
N GLY A 88 3.75 10.02 -11.51
CA GLY A 88 3.43 11.15 -10.64
C GLY A 88 1.93 11.44 -10.57
N LYS A 89 1.52 12.15 -9.51
CA LYS A 89 0.17 12.68 -9.40
C LYS A 89 -0.15 13.54 -10.62
N LYS A 90 -1.39 13.41 -11.12
CA LYS A 90 -1.91 14.21 -12.24
C LYS A 90 -1.68 15.70 -11.99
N GLY A 91 -1.23 16.42 -13.01
CA GLY A 91 -0.92 17.85 -12.91
C GLY A 91 0.39 18.21 -12.20
N SER A 92 1.09 17.25 -11.57
CA SER A 92 2.38 17.50 -10.92
C SER A 92 3.58 17.46 -11.87
N ASN A 93 3.41 16.99 -13.11
CA ASN A 93 4.53 16.70 -14.04
C ASN A 93 5.60 15.78 -13.41
N ASP A 94 5.18 14.68 -12.79
CA ASP A 94 6.09 13.73 -12.13
C ASP A 94 6.99 14.38 -11.06
N THR A 95 6.44 15.31 -10.29
CA THR A 95 7.17 15.94 -9.15
C THR A 95 6.58 15.58 -7.79
N VAL A 96 5.39 14.99 -7.76
CA VAL A 96 4.74 14.52 -6.53
C VAL A 96 4.33 13.07 -6.72
N SER A 97 4.83 12.18 -5.88
CA SER A 97 4.47 10.76 -5.92
C SER A 97 3.08 10.53 -5.32
N PRO A 98 2.25 9.63 -5.91
CA PRO A 98 1.03 9.13 -5.28
C PRO A 98 1.32 8.06 -4.20
N MET A 99 2.53 7.50 -4.17
CA MET A 99 2.92 6.52 -3.15
C MET A 99 2.97 7.19 -1.76
N PRO A 100 2.36 6.60 -0.73
CA PRO A 100 2.45 7.12 0.63
C PRO A 100 3.87 6.96 1.20
N VAL A 101 4.23 7.80 2.17
CA VAL A 101 5.42 7.58 3.00
C VAL A 101 5.12 6.40 3.91
N VAL A 102 5.67 5.22 3.60
CA VAL A 102 5.24 3.97 4.24
C VAL A 102 5.70 3.84 5.70
N SER A 103 6.67 4.66 6.12
CA SER A 103 7.10 4.78 7.51
C SER A 103 6.23 5.73 8.35
N ALA A 104 5.22 6.36 7.75
CA ALA A 104 4.28 7.26 8.41
C ALA A 104 2.88 6.62 8.52
N PRO A 105 1.98 7.18 9.37
CA PRO A 105 0.59 6.75 9.39
C PRO A 105 -0.07 6.82 8.01
N PRO A 106 -0.96 5.86 7.67
CA PRO A 106 -1.45 4.77 8.51
C PRO A 106 -0.61 3.47 8.47
N ILE A 107 0.43 3.37 7.63
CA ILE A 107 1.20 2.11 7.44
C ILE A 107 2.19 1.86 8.59
N GLU A 108 2.89 2.92 9.01
CA GLU A 108 3.82 2.91 10.15
C GLU A 108 4.84 1.75 10.11
N MET A 109 5.50 1.57 8.97
CA MET A 109 6.59 0.58 8.85
C MET A 109 7.86 1.06 9.55
N ASN A 110 8.47 0.16 10.33
CA ASN A 110 9.78 0.38 10.93
C ASN A 110 10.93 -0.07 10.01
N ASP A 111 12.17 0.26 10.37
CA ASP A 111 13.35 -0.05 9.55
C ASP A 111 13.52 -1.54 9.25
N VAL A 112 13.18 -2.43 10.19
CA VAL A 112 13.24 -3.89 9.95
C VAL A 112 12.25 -4.30 8.86
N GLN A 113 11.05 -3.72 8.85
CA GLN A 113 10.03 -3.96 7.83
C GLN A 113 10.45 -3.39 6.46
N LEU A 114 11.05 -2.20 6.44
CA LEU A 114 11.59 -1.59 5.20
C LEU A 114 12.75 -2.41 4.62
N ASN A 115 13.63 -2.92 5.48
CA ASN A 115 14.73 -3.80 5.10
C ASN A 115 14.21 -5.13 4.57
N ALA A 116 13.19 -5.72 5.20
CA ALA A 116 12.57 -6.95 4.72
C ALA A 116 11.93 -6.77 3.33
N LEU A 117 11.18 -5.69 3.10
CA LEU A 117 10.65 -5.34 1.78
C LEU A 117 11.76 -5.14 0.73
N SER A 118 12.82 -4.42 1.11
CA SER A 118 14.00 -4.24 0.25
C SER A 118 14.68 -5.57 -0.09
N ALA A 119 14.76 -6.50 0.85
CA ALA A 119 15.35 -7.82 0.62
C ALA A 119 14.52 -8.64 -0.36
N PHE A 120 13.20 -8.66 -0.16
CA PHE A 120 12.25 -9.33 -1.04
C PHE A 120 12.32 -8.79 -2.49
N LEU A 121 12.33 -7.48 -2.67
CA LEU A 121 12.39 -6.88 -4.01
C LEU A 121 13.74 -7.11 -4.72
N GLN A 122 14.84 -7.15 -3.97
CA GLN A 122 16.15 -7.53 -4.51
C GLN A 122 16.20 -8.99 -4.94
N ASP A 123 15.69 -9.91 -4.11
CA ASP A 123 15.61 -11.35 -4.42
C ASP A 123 14.72 -11.59 -5.65
N ARG A 124 13.57 -10.91 -5.72
CA ARG A 124 12.68 -10.95 -6.89
C ARG A 124 13.36 -10.44 -8.17
N ALA A 125 14.27 -9.48 -8.05
CA ALA A 125 15.09 -9.00 -9.16
C ALA A 125 16.23 -9.98 -9.53
N GLY A 126 16.39 -11.10 -8.81
CA GLY A 126 17.51 -12.03 -8.99
C GLY A 126 18.85 -11.46 -8.51
N LEU A 127 18.82 -10.43 -7.65
CA LEU A 127 19.99 -9.84 -7.01
C LEU A 127 20.21 -10.51 -5.65
N GLU A 128 21.47 -10.55 -5.19
CA GLU A 128 21.78 -10.97 -3.83
C GLU A 128 21.36 -9.86 -2.85
N PRO A 129 20.38 -10.09 -1.96
CA PRO A 129 19.92 -9.04 -1.05
C PRO A 129 21.01 -8.60 -0.06
N ASN A 130 21.17 -7.29 0.12
CA ASN A 130 22.25 -6.71 0.92
C ASN A 130 21.77 -5.77 2.05
N VAL A 131 20.62 -6.06 2.65
CA VAL A 131 20.04 -5.22 3.71
C VAL A 131 20.61 -5.54 5.11
N PRO A 132 20.59 -4.57 6.05
CA PRO A 132 20.90 -4.84 7.44
C PRO A 132 19.97 -5.93 8.01
N LEU A 133 20.56 -6.95 8.63
CA LEU A 133 19.81 -7.90 9.44
C LEU A 133 19.47 -7.27 10.79
N PRO A 134 18.28 -7.55 11.34
CA PRO A 134 17.91 -7.10 12.67
C PRO A 134 18.87 -7.61 13.75
N SER A 135 19.13 -6.76 14.74
CA SER A 135 19.97 -7.04 15.91
C SER A 135 19.12 -7.15 17.17
N ALA A 136 19.74 -7.58 18.28
CA ALA A 136 19.06 -7.60 19.59
C ALA A 136 18.60 -6.21 20.07
N ALA A 137 19.15 -5.13 19.51
CA ALA A 137 18.70 -3.76 19.80
C ALA A 137 17.46 -3.36 18.99
N ASP A 138 17.18 -4.09 17.91
CA ASP A 138 16.00 -3.91 17.05
C ASP A 138 14.83 -4.79 17.49
N ALA A 139 15.01 -5.57 18.57
CA ALA A 139 13.93 -6.29 19.21
C ALA A 139 12.89 -5.27 19.70
N PRO A 140 11.64 -5.32 19.21
CA PRO A 140 10.59 -4.53 19.80
C PRO A 140 10.45 -4.93 21.28
N ALA A 141 10.02 -3.98 22.12
CA ALA A 141 9.85 -4.23 23.57
C ALA A 141 8.84 -5.34 23.89
N GLU A 142 8.14 -5.85 22.89
CA GLU A 142 7.40 -7.10 22.89
C GLU A 142 7.69 -7.79 21.55
N ASP A 143 7.95 -9.11 21.58
CA ASP A 143 8.22 -9.93 20.40
C ASP A 143 7.26 -9.59 19.25
N PRO A 144 7.70 -9.55 17.98
CA PRO A 144 6.75 -9.76 16.91
C PRO A 144 6.38 -11.25 16.97
N VAL A 145 5.43 -11.56 17.85
CA VAL A 145 4.40 -12.51 17.45
C VAL A 145 3.94 -12.01 16.09
N VAL A 146 4.27 -12.75 15.05
CA VAL A 146 3.44 -12.80 13.83
C VAL A 146 2.13 -13.43 14.28
N ALA A 147 1.39 -12.68 15.08
CA ALA A 147 -0.01 -12.86 15.27
C ALA A 147 -0.62 -12.50 13.92
N GLU A 148 -1.21 -13.48 13.26
CA GLU A 148 -2.37 -13.16 12.46
C GLU A 148 -3.29 -12.36 13.40
N ASP A 149 -3.49 -11.07 13.11
CA ASP A 149 -4.40 -10.19 13.85
C ASP A 149 -3.94 -9.68 15.24
N ALA A 150 -2.73 -9.10 15.34
CA ALA A 150 -2.61 -7.89 16.16
C ALA A 150 -3.21 -6.73 15.35
N GLY A 151 -4.54 -6.75 15.19
CA GLY A 151 -5.27 -5.92 14.25
C GLY A 151 -4.84 -4.46 14.33
N GLU A 152 -4.55 -3.88 13.16
CA GLU A 152 -4.30 -2.44 13.06
C GLU A 152 -5.37 -1.68 13.84
N PRO A 153 -5.00 -0.60 14.55
CA PRO A 153 -5.96 0.16 15.33
C PRO A 153 -7.18 0.49 14.48
N LEU A 154 -8.36 0.25 15.05
CA LEU A 154 -9.61 0.49 14.34
C LEU A 154 -9.75 1.98 14.06
N ALA A 155 -10.19 2.29 12.83
CA ALA A 155 -10.59 3.64 12.53
C ALA A 155 -11.74 4.06 13.46
N THR A 156 -11.67 5.28 13.97
CA THR A 156 -12.67 5.82 14.91
C THR A 156 -13.55 6.89 14.29
N THR A 157 -13.14 7.44 13.15
CA THR A 157 -13.90 8.40 12.36
C THR A 157 -14.03 7.94 10.91
N GLY A 158 -15.01 8.51 10.20
CA GLY A 158 -15.21 8.26 8.77
C GLY A 158 -14.00 8.61 7.91
N THR A 159 -13.35 9.73 8.21
CA THR A 159 -12.11 10.16 7.55
C THR A 159 -10.99 9.13 7.77
N ASP A 160 -10.76 8.72 9.03
CA ASP A 160 -9.73 7.73 9.33
C ASP A 160 -9.97 6.41 8.59
N ALA A 161 -11.24 5.98 8.49
CA ALA A 161 -11.58 4.73 7.83
C ALA A 161 -11.34 4.82 6.31
N VAL A 162 -11.78 5.90 5.68
CA VAL A 162 -11.54 6.15 4.25
C VAL A 162 -10.06 6.26 3.91
N GLU A 163 -9.27 6.87 4.79
CA GLU A 163 -7.80 6.94 4.65
C GLU A 163 -7.13 5.58 4.85
N LYS A 164 -7.54 4.81 5.88
CA LYS A 164 -7.00 3.48 6.19
C LYS A 164 -7.16 2.50 5.02
N PHE A 165 -8.27 2.54 4.31
CA PHE A 165 -8.53 1.68 3.15
C PHE A 165 -8.22 2.36 1.81
N TYR A 166 -7.53 3.51 1.84
CA TYR A 166 -7.04 4.22 0.66
C TYR A 166 -8.10 4.49 -0.41
N CYS A 167 -9.35 4.79 -0.02
CA CYS A 167 -10.43 4.95 -1.01
C CYS A 167 -10.11 6.08 -2.02
N SER A 168 -9.43 7.13 -1.56
CA SER A 168 -9.01 8.31 -2.36
C SER A 168 -7.85 8.04 -3.30
N SER A 169 -7.22 6.87 -3.22
CA SER A 169 -6.20 6.45 -4.20
C SER A 169 -6.83 6.08 -5.55
N CYS A 170 -8.10 5.68 -5.54
CA CYS A 170 -8.81 5.21 -6.72
C CYS A 170 -9.98 6.13 -7.08
N HIS A 171 -10.77 6.52 -6.08
CA HIS A 171 -11.96 7.32 -6.26
C HIS A 171 -11.66 8.80 -6.09
N ASP A 172 -12.36 9.66 -6.84
CA ASP A 172 -12.36 11.09 -6.54
C ASP A 172 -13.24 11.37 -5.31
N LEU A 173 -12.61 11.69 -4.18
CA LEU A 173 -13.26 12.28 -3.01
C LEU A 173 -12.41 13.42 -2.44
N ASN A 174 -13.07 14.48 -1.95
CA ASN A 174 -12.42 15.64 -1.35
C ASN A 174 -11.33 16.28 -2.24
N GLY A 175 -11.53 16.28 -3.56
CA GLY A 175 -10.59 16.88 -4.50
C GLY A 175 -9.30 16.08 -4.68
N SER A 176 -9.32 14.78 -4.43
CA SER A 176 -8.20 13.87 -4.77
C SER A 176 -7.95 13.78 -6.28
N GLU A 177 -8.97 14.07 -7.10
CA GLU A 177 -8.92 13.98 -8.57
C GLU A 177 -8.59 12.58 -9.13
N ALA A 178 -8.66 11.53 -8.29
CA ALA A 178 -8.41 10.15 -8.73
C ALA A 178 -9.54 9.66 -9.65
N ASP A 179 -9.18 9.00 -10.74
CA ASP A 179 -10.10 8.64 -11.83
C ASP A 179 -10.13 7.13 -12.15
N VAL A 180 -9.49 6.29 -11.31
CA VAL A 180 -9.54 4.83 -11.48
C VAL A 180 -10.89 4.24 -11.07
N GLY A 181 -11.50 4.80 -10.02
CA GLY A 181 -12.87 4.51 -9.58
C GLY A 181 -13.81 5.70 -9.82
N PRO A 182 -15.14 5.50 -9.72
CA PRO A 182 -16.13 6.57 -9.86
C PRO A 182 -15.96 7.67 -8.82
N ASN A 183 -16.23 8.92 -9.23
CA ASN A 183 -16.26 10.07 -8.32
C ASN A 183 -17.27 9.85 -7.18
N LEU A 184 -16.84 9.93 -5.93
CA LEU A 184 -17.68 9.68 -4.75
C LEU A 184 -18.23 10.95 -4.10
N ASN A 185 -17.92 12.15 -4.63
CA ASN A 185 -18.57 13.37 -4.16
C ASN A 185 -20.07 13.35 -4.52
N ASP A 186 -20.89 13.92 -3.64
CA ASP A 186 -22.36 13.99 -3.77
C ASP A 186 -23.02 12.61 -3.93
N LEU A 187 -22.40 11.53 -3.43
CA LEU A 187 -22.87 10.15 -3.62
C LEU A 187 -24.32 9.94 -3.16
N ALA A 188 -24.71 10.62 -2.09
CA ALA A 188 -26.07 10.57 -1.55
C ALA A 188 -27.16 11.07 -2.50
N THR A 189 -26.81 11.81 -3.56
CA THR A 189 -27.76 12.24 -4.59
C THR A 189 -28.15 11.12 -5.56
N ARG A 190 -27.36 10.04 -5.60
CA ARG A 190 -27.42 9.00 -6.64
C ARG A 190 -27.40 7.57 -6.10
N MET A 191 -27.06 7.36 -4.83
CA MET A 191 -27.11 6.07 -4.17
C MET A 191 -27.68 6.18 -2.75
N THR A 192 -28.36 5.13 -2.32
CA THR A 192 -28.81 4.95 -0.94
C THR A 192 -27.70 4.33 -0.08
N ARG A 193 -27.80 4.50 1.24
CA ARG A 193 -26.88 3.89 2.21
C ARG A 193 -26.66 2.39 1.97
N GLY A 194 -27.74 1.65 1.67
CA GLY A 194 -27.68 0.21 1.42
C GLY A 194 -26.97 -0.14 0.12
N GLU A 195 -27.17 0.65 -0.94
CA GLU A 195 -26.46 0.45 -2.21
C GLU A 195 -24.97 0.72 -2.06
N VAL A 196 -24.57 1.72 -1.27
CA VAL A 196 -23.14 1.97 -0.97
C VAL A 196 -22.52 0.81 -0.20
N MET A 197 -23.22 0.24 0.78
CA MET A 197 -22.73 -0.95 1.50
C MET A 197 -22.51 -2.15 0.56
N VAL A 198 -23.45 -2.40 -0.36
CA VAL A 198 -23.30 -3.48 -1.35
C VAL A 198 -22.14 -3.19 -2.28
N ALA A 199 -21.98 -1.94 -2.75
CA ALA A 199 -20.86 -1.58 -3.62
C ALA A 199 -19.48 -1.76 -2.96
N ILE A 200 -19.39 -1.66 -1.62
CA ILE A 200 -18.13 -1.92 -0.90
C ILE A 200 -17.90 -3.42 -0.66
N LEU A 201 -18.94 -4.16 -0.29
CA LEU A 201 -18.83 -5.58 0.08
C LEU A 201 -18.85 -6.54 -1.12
N ASP A 202 -19.49 -6.13 -2.22
CA ASP A 202 -19.61 -6.87 -3.47
C ASP A 202 -19.48 -5.91 -4.66
N PRO A 203 -18.27 -5.35 -4.89
CA PRO A 203 -18.05 -4.29 -5.86
C PRO A 203 -18.35 -4.71 -7.31
N ASN A 204 -18.32 -6.00 -7.60
CA ASN A 204 -18.62 -6.54 -8.93
C ASN A 204 -20.11 -6.84 -9.14
N ALA A 205 -20.98 -6.66 -8.13
CA ALA A 205 -22.42 -6.86 -8.28
C ALA A 205 -23.05 -5.88 -9.29
N VAL A 206 -22.62 -4.62 -9.23
CA VAL A 206 -23.07 -3.54 -10.13
C VAL A 206 -21.89 -2.62 -10.42
N ILE A 207 -21.45 -2.61 -11.68
CA ILE A 207 -20.37 -1.75 -12.14
C ILE A 207 -20.95 -0.40 -12.60
N ALA A 208 -20.34 0.69 -12.15
CA ALA A 208 -20.70 2.04 -12.59
C ALA A 208 -20.39 2.24 -14.09
N ASP A 209 -21.22 3.02 -14.78
CA ASP A 209 -21.02 3.32 -16.20
C ASP A 209 -19.62 3.91 -16.46
N GLY A 210 -18.90 3.31 -17.42
CA GLY A 210 -17.55 3.74 -17.80
C GLY A 210 -16.42 3.12 -16.98
N TYR A 211 -16.73 2.22 -16.04
CA TYR A 211 -15.76 1.45 -15.26
C TYR A 211 -15.80 -0.03 -15.61
N GLU A 212 -14.75 -0.76 -15.27
CA GLU A 212 -14.60 -2.20 -15.53
C GLU A 212 -14.66 -2.99 -14.22
N ALA A 213 -14.97 -4.28 -14.34
CA ALA A 213 -14.92 -5.21 -13.22
C ALA A 213 -13.50 -5.34 -12.65
N ASP A 214 -13.40 -5.77 -11.39
CA ASP A 214 -12.16 -6.08 -10.68
C ASP A 214 -11.21 -4.89 -10.41
N TYR A 215 -11.60 -3.66 -10.74
CA TYR A 215 -10.84 -2.45 -10.40
C TYR A 215 -10.93 -2.09 -8.92
N MET A 216 -12.06 -2.39 -8.29
CA MET A 216 -12.28 -2.21 -6.85
C MET A 216 -12.05 -3.55 -6.13
N PRO A 217 -11.18 -3.60 -5.10
CA PRO A 217 -10.91 -4.83 -4.37
C PRO A 217 -12.17 -5.49 -3.80
N GLY A 218 -12.33 -6.78 -4.06
CA GLY A 218 -13.49 -7.58 -3.61
C GLY A 218 -13.33 -8.20 -2.22
N ASP A 219 -12.23 -7.95 -1.53
CA ASP A 219 -11.86 -8.52 -0.24
C ASP A 219 -12.03 -7.54 0.93
N PHE A 220 -12.56 -6.34 0.70
CA PHE A 220 -12.84 -5.38 1.77
C PHE A 220 -13.75 -5.93 2.87
N GLY A 221 -14.67 -6.84 2.54
CA GLY A 221 -15.49 -7.52 3.53
C GLY A 221 -14.71 -8.42 4.50
N ASP A 222 -13.54 -8.93 4.07
CA ASP A 222 -12.65 -9.73 4.89
C ASP A 222 -11.66 -8.86 5.67
N GLN A 223 -11.33 -7.67 5.17
CA GLN A 223 -10.37 -6.74 5.77
C GLN A 223 -10.98 -5.75 6.78
N MET A 224 -12.22 -5.31 6.56
CA MET A 224 -12.87 -4.27 7.37
C MET A 224 -13.62 -4.86 8.57
N GLN A 225 -13.55 -4.21 9.73
CA GLN A 225 -14.56 -4.44 10.76
C GLN A 225 -15.88 -3.76 10.38
N ALA A 226 -17.00 -4.34 10.84
CA ALA A 226 -18.34 -3.79 10.56
C ALA A 226 -18.47 -2.31 10.98
N SER A 227 -17.82 -1.89 12.08
CA SER A 227 -17.79 -0.49 12.50
C SER A 227 -17.09 0.42 11.49
N GLU A 228 -15.99 -0.03 10.88
CA GLU A 228 -15.24 0.75 9.89
C GLU A 228 -16.03 0.88 8.59
N LEU A 229 -16.71 -0.20 8.15
CA LEU A 229 -17.65 -0.13 7.03
C LEU A 229 -18.74 0.92 7.29
N LEU A 230 -19.35 0.92 8.49
CA LEU A 230 -20.38 1.91 8.82
C LEU A 230 -19.83 3.33 8.81
N LEU A 231 -18.63 3.55 9.36
CA LEU A 231 -17.94 4.85 9.33
C LEU A 231 -17.69 5.34 7.90
N ILE A 232 -17.22 4.47 7.00
CA ILE A 232 -17.01 4.78 5.58
C ILE A 232 -18.33 5.15 4.93
N VAL A 233 -19.37 4.34 5.14
CA VAL A 233 -20.66 4.58 4.50
C VAL A 233 -21.28 5.88 5.02
N ASP A 234 -21.28 6.12 6.33
CA ASP A 234 -21.77 7.40 6.90
C ASP A 234 -21.01 8.59 6.30
N TYR A 235 -19.68 8.50 6.24
CA TYR A 235 -18.86 9.53 5.64
C TYR A 235 -19.20 9.81 4.18
N LEU A 236 -19.31 8.77 3.34
CA LEU A 236 -19.62 8.93 1.92
C LEU A 236 -21.05 9.46 1.69
N MET A 237 -21.99 9.15 2.59
CA MET A 237 -23.35 9.68 2.52
C MET A 237 -23.43 11.15 2.93
N ASP A 238 -22.50 11.63 3.75
CA ASP A 238 -22.39 13.04 4.15
C ASP A 238 -21.42 13.84 3.24
N LEU A 239 -20.71 13.17 2.33
CA LEU A 239 -19.72 13.76 1.45
C LEU A 239 -20.38 14.60 0.34
N GLY A 240 -20.30 15.93 0.47
CA GLY A 240 -20.85 16.88 -0.50
C GLY A 240 -22.26 17.42 -0.20
N THR A 241 -22.81 17.10 0.98
CA THR A 241 -24.04 17.74 1.49
C THR A 241 -23.80 19.06 2.19
#